data_AF-A0A955H694-F1
#
_entry.id   AF-A0A955H694-F1
#
_cell.length_a   1.000
_cell.length_b   1.000
_cell.length_c   1.000
_cell.angle_alpha   90.00
_cell.angle_beta   90.00
_cell.angle_gamma   90.00
#
_symmetry.space_group_name_H-M   'P 1'
#
loop_
_entity.id
_entity.type
_entity.pdbx_description
1 polymer ?
#
loop_
_entity_poly.entity_id
_entity_poly.type
_entity_poly.pdbx_seq_one_letter_code
_entity_poly.pdbx_strand_id
1 'polypeptide(L)'
;MKLSDNKKLIKTLSIIAIAVLLVVAAYATLEYRYLSEVKQLAGEKETKLIELSTHLKNNTSPGGVRGLVRDCPIEERASFDTNLGNLSNLNKTELSDLQLAFERCAYFYPLQRAYLVSVSQNLLSDYIELMEIIDQSGKFVGPNEVKTNLWKKVVALEARRADLDLELVETQKNIINYLSSGESTDSEVIISEIAQARELSKSILETRDEILTVHSEINSL
;
A
#
# COMPACT_ATOMS: atom_id res chain seq x y z
N MET A 1 -40.38 -4.46 -64.16
CA MET A 1 -39.03 -4.29 -63.56
C MET A 1 -38.08 -5.24 -64.27
N LYS A 2 -37.03 -4.75 -64.95
CA LYS A 2 -36.18 -5.59 -65.82
C LYS A 2 -35.24 -6.44 -64.96
N LEU A 3 -34.99 -7.68 -65.38
CA LEU A 3 -34.06 -8.62 -64.70
C LEU A 3 -32.66 -8.01 -64.47
N SER A 4 -32.24 -7.06 -65.32
CA SER A 4 -30.98 -6.31 -65.20
C SER A 4 -30.93 -5.41 -63.96
N ASP A 5 -32.06 -4.83 -63.58
CA ASP A 5 -32.14 -3.85 -62.48
C ASP A 5 -32.08 -4.58 -61.13
N ASN A 6 -32.69 -5.76 -61.05
CA ASN A 6 -32.58 -6.66 -59.89
C ASN A 6 -31.13 -7.13 -59.67
N LYS A 7 -30.40 -7.46 -60.74
CA LYS A 7 -28.98 -7.86 -60.64
C LYS A 7 -28.08 -6.71 -60.15
N LYS A 8 -28.35 -5.47 -60.58
CA LYS A 8 -27.62 -4.30 -60.09
C LYS A 8 -27.92 -4.04 -58.61
N LEU A 9 -29.20 -4.09 -58.22
CA LEU A 9 -29.63 -3.87 -56.85
C LEU A 9 -29.06 -4.91 -55.87
N ILE A 10 -29.04 -6.19 -56.25
CA ILE A 10 -28.43 -7.26 -55.44
C ILE A 10 -26.92 -7.01 -55.26
N LYS A 11 -26.20 -6.64 -56.33
CA LYS A 11 -24.75 -6.34 -56.24
C LYS A 11 -24.47 -5.16 -55.30
N THR A 12 -25.25 -4.09 -55.40
CA THR A 12 -25.10 -2.91 -54.52
C THR A 12 -25.37 -3.27 -53.06
N LEU A 13 -26.41 -4.04 -52.77
CA LEU A 13 -26.71 -4.51 -51.41
C LEU A 13 -25.60 -5.40 -50.83
N SER A 14 -25.04 -6.31 -51.64
CA SER A 14 -23.92 -7.16 -51.20
C SER A 14 -22.67 -6.34 -50.86
N ILE A 15 -22.34 -5.31 -51.67
CA ILE A 15 -21.19 -4.43 -51.40
C ILE A 15 -21.40 -3.66 -50.09
N ILE A 16 -22.60 -3.11 -49.87
CA ILE A 16 -22.93 -2.39 -48.63
C ILE A 16 -22.83 -3.34 -47.43
N ALA A 17 -23.35 -4.56 -47.53
CA ALA A 17 -23.27 -5.54 -46.45
C ALA A 17 -21.82 -5.90 -46.10
N ILE A 18 -20.95 -6.09 -47.11
CA ILE A 18 -19.52 -6.34 -46.91
C ILE A 18 -18.85 -5.12 -46.26
N ALA A 19 -19.14 -3.91 -46.72
CA ALA A 19 -18.57 -2.69 -46.15
C ALA A 19 -18.98 -2.53 -44.67
N VAL A 20 -20.25 -2.77 -44.34
CA VAL A 20 -20.74 -2.76 -42.95
C VAL A 20 -20.04 -3.82 -42.11
N LEU A 21 -19.90 -5.05 -42.61
CA LEU A 21 -19.17 -6.11 -41.90
C LEU A 21 -17.70 -5.74 -41.63
N LEU A 22 -17.02 -5.12 -42.60
CA LEU A 22 -15.64 -4.67 -42.43
C LEU A 22 -15.52 -3.57 -41.38
N VAL A 23 -16.45 -2.61 -41.35
CA VAL A 23 -16.48 -1.56 -40.33
C VAL A 23 -16.74 -2.14 -38.94
N VAL A 24 -17.70 -3.05 -38.81
CA VAL A 24 -17.98 -3.74 -37.53
C VAL A 24 -16.77 -4.56 -37.07
N ALA A 25 -16.13 -5.29 -37.97
CA ALA A 25 -14.91 -6.05 -37.66
C ALA A 25 -13.76 -5.13 -37.24
N ALA A 26 -13.55 -4.00 -37.94
CA ALA A 26 -12.53 -3.02 -37.57
C ALA A 26 -12.79 -2.44 -36.18
N TYR A 27 -14.04 -2.04 -35.88
CA TYR A 27 -14.42 -1.55 -34.56
C TYR A 27 -14.20 -2.60 -33.46
N ALA A 28 -14.62 -3.84 -33.69
CA ALA A 28 -14.41 -4.93 -32.76
C ALA A 28 -12.92 -5.21 -32.50
N THR A 29 -12.07 -5.12 -33.53
CA THR A 29 -10.62 -5.29 -33.35
C THR A 29 -9.97 -4.14 -32.58
N LEU A 30 -10.42 -2.90 -32.78
CA LEU A 30 -9.93 -1.74 -32.03
C LEU A 30 -10.30 -1.85 -30.55
N GLU A 31 -11.57 -2.15 -30.27
CA GLU A 31 -12.08 -2.33 -28.92
C GLU A 31 -11.35 -3.47 -28.19
N TYR A 32 -11.10 -4.59 -28.87
CA TYR A 32 -10.33 -5.70 -28.32
C TYR A 32 -8.89 -5.30 -27.96
N ARG A 33 -8.21 -4.55 -28.85
CA ARG A 33 -6.84 -4.07 -28.59
C ARG A 33 -6.79 -3.13 -27.39
N TYR A 34 -7.71 -2.17 -27.32
CA TYR A 34 -7.82 -1.25 -26.20
C TYR A 34 -8.04 -2.01 -24.88
N LEU A 35 -9.00 -2.93 -24.84
CA LEU A 35 -9.27 -3.71 -23.63
C LEU A 35 -8.06 -4.59 -23.23
N SER A 36 -7.32 -5.12 -24.19
CA SER A 36 -6.10 -5.89 -23.93
C SER A 36 -5.01 -5.02 -23.27
N GLU A 37 -4.84 -3.79 -23.72
CA GLU A 37 -3.87 -2.84 -23.15
C GLU A 37 -4.25 -2.42 -21.72
N VAL A 38 -5.53 -2.11 -21.50
CA VAL A 38 -6.06 -1.80 -20.15
C VAL A 38 -5.83 -2.97 -19.19
N LYS A 39 -6.07 -4.21 -19.63
CA LYS A 39 -5.82 -5.41 -18.83
C LYS A 39 -4.34 -5.60 -18.49
N GLN A 40 -3.47 -5.38 -19.46
CA GLN A 40 -2.03 -5.45 -19.21
C GLN A 40 -1.64 -4.43 -18.15
N LEU A 41 -2.07 -3.18 -18.30
CA LEU A 41 -1.77 -2.11 -17.35
C LEU A 41 -2.34 -2.41 -15.96
N ALA A 42 -3.57 -2.95 -15.87
CA ALA A 42 -4.15 -3.37 -14.59
C ALA A 42 -3.30 -4.46 -13.92
N GLY A 43 -2.81 -5.44 -14.68
CA GLY A 43 -1.90 -6.48 -14.17
C GLY A 43 -0.56 -5.92 -13.71
N GLU A 44 0.00 -4.94 -14.41
CA GLU A 44 1.23 -4.24 -13.99
C GLU A 44 1.03 -3.46 -12.68
N LYS A 45 -0.12 -2.79 -12.53
CA LYS A 45 -0.48 -2.07 -11.30
C LYS A 45 -0.67 -3.03 -10.13
N GLU A 46 -1.35 -4.14 -10.35
CA GLU A 46 -1.54 -5.19 -9.34
C GLU A 46 -0.20 -5.80 -8.89
N THR A 47 0.69 -6.10 -9.84
CA THR A 47 2.03 -6.61 -9.53
C THR A 47 2.79 -5.65 -8.62
N LYS A 48 2.75 -4.35 -8.92
CA LYS A 48 3.36 -3.32 -8.07
C LYS A 48 2.72 -3.21 -6.69
N LEU A 49 1.41 -3.41 -6.56
CA LEU A 49 0.73 -3.44 -5.25
C LEU A 49 1.25 -4.62 -4.40
N ILE A 50 1.46 -5.79 -5.01
CA ILE A 50 2.04 -6.98 -4.36
C ILE A 50 3.50 -6.73 -3.95
N GLU A 51 4.29 -6.09 -4.81
CA GLU A 51 5.67 -5.72 -4.49
C GLU A 51 5.73 -4.75 -3.30
N LEU A 52 4.91 -3.70 -3.32
CA LEU A 52 4.84 -2.72 -2.22
C LEU A 52 4.35 -3.35 -0.92
N SER A 53 3.36 -4.24 -0.97
CA SER A 53 2.90 -4.93 0.24
C SER A 53 3.96 -5.87 0.82
N THR A 54 4.76 -6.51 -0.03
CA THR A 54 5.92 -7.31 0.40
C THR A 54 6.96 -6.43 1.10
N HIS A 55 7.19 -5.22 0.58
CA HIS A 55 8.08 -4.25 1.22
C HIS A 55 7.56 -3.79 2.59
N LEU A 56 6.27 -3.45 2.69
CA LEU A 56 5.57 -3.09 3.92
C LEU A 56 5.58 -4.21 4.97
N LYS A 57 5.43 -5.46 4.53
CA LYS A 57 5.49 -6.65 5.39
C LYS A 57 6.88 -6.84 6.00
N ASN A 58 7.93 -6.64 5.22
CA ASN A 58 9.30 -6.92 5.63
C ASN A 58 10.03 -5.70 6.21
N ASN A 59 9.38 -4.54 6.35
CA ASN A 59 10.02 -3.26 6.71
C ASN A 59 11.21 -2.94 5.80
N THR A 60 11.06 -3.21 4.50
CA THR A 60 12.11 -2.99 3.51
C THR A 60 11.75 -1.86 2.57
N SER A 61 12.78 -1.25 2.01
CA SER A 61 12.69 -0.11 1.12
C SER A 61 13.06 -0.53 -0.30
N PRO A 62 12.20 -0.34 -1.32
CA PRO A 62 12.65 -0.39 -2.70
C PRO A 62 13.74 0.67 -2.90
N GLY A 63 14.77 0.39 -3.70
CA GLY A 63 16.03 1.15 -3.74
C GLY A 63 15.91 2.68 -3.84
N GLY A 64 14.82 3.22 -4.40
CA GLY A 64 14.56 4.66 -4.50
C GLY A 64 14.02 5.35 -3.23
N VAL A 65 13.45 4.60 -2.27
CA VAL A 65 12.84 5.19 -1.06
C VAL A 65 13.89 5.61 -0.01
N ARG A 66 15.11 5.04 -0.08
CA ARG A 66 16.26 5.44 0.77
C ARG A 66 16.72 6.89 0.56
N GLY A 67 16.31 7.55 -0.53
CA GLY A 67 16.61 8.96 -0.77
C GLY A 67 15.63 9.94 -0.11
N LEU A 68 14.41 9.49 0.24
CA LEU A 68 13.34 10.33 0.77
C LEU A 68 13.19 10.20 2.29
N VAL A 69 13.45 9.01 2.83
CA VAL A 69 13.50 8.77 4.28
C VAL A 69 14.93 8.40 4.63
N ARG A 70 15.63 9.30 5.32
CA ARG A 70 17.03 9.11 5.71
C ARG A 70 17.09 8.27 6.99
N ASP A 71 17.73 7.12 6.89
CA ASP A 71 18.07 6.33 8.08
C ASP A 71 19.21 6.99 8.86
N CYS A 72 19.28 6.73 10.16
CA CYS A 72 20.44 7.07 10.96
C CYS A 72 21.59 6.09 10.69
N PRO A 73 22.85 6.48 10.96
CA PRO A 73 23.99 5.57 10.82
C PRO A 73 23.79 4.28 11.63
N ILE A 74 24.27 3.14 11.11
CA ILE A 74 24.08 1.82 11.74
C ILE A 74 24.64 1.76 13.17
N GLU A 75 25.72 2.51 13.42
CA GLU A 75 26.36 2.65 14.73
C GLU A 75 25.43 3.40 15.72
N GLU A 76 24.77 4.47 15.27
CA GLU A 76 23.78 5.21 16.07
C GLU A 76 22.55 4.34 16.36
N ARG A 77 22.10 3.56 15.38
CA ARG A 77 20.96 2.62 15.54
C ARG A 77 21.27 1.50 16.53
N ALA A 78 22.46 0.89 16.46
CA ALA A 78 22.87 -0.14 17.41
C ALA A 78 23.02 0.39 18.84
N SER A 79 23.56 1.61 19.00
CA SER A 79 23.64 2.28 20.29
C SER A 79 22.27 2.61 20.84
N PHE A 80 21.36 3.07 19.97
CA PHE A 80 19.97 3.34 20.32
C PHE A 80 19.27 2.09 20.85
N ASP A 81 19.33 0.98 20.12
CA ASP A 81 18.69 -0.29 20.51
C ASP A 81 19.26 -0.83 21.84
N THR A 82 20.57 -0.68 22.06
CA THR A 82 21.24 -1.09 23.30
C THR A 82 20.77 -0.25 24.51
N ASN A 83 20.68 1.08 24.34
CA ASN A 83 20.28 1.98 25.40
C ASN A 83 18.78 1.86 25.72
N LEU A 84 17.94 1.65 24.70
CA LEU A 84 16.51 1.39 24.88
C LEU A 84 16.26 0.13 25.75
N GLY A 85 17.06 -0.92 25.57
CA GLY A 85 16.99 -2.14 26.38
C GLY A 85 17.40 -1.96 27.84
N ASN A 86 18.12 -0.88 28.18
CA ASN A 86 18.68 -0.61 29.50
C ASN A 86 18.06 0.62 30.20
N LEU A 87 16.90 1.09 29.73
CA LEU A 87 16.21 2.31 30.19
C LEU A 87 16.16 2.52 31.71
N SER A 88 16.01 1.44 32.50
CA SER A 88 15.92 1.52 33.96
C SER A 88 17.24 1.80 34.68
N ASN A 89 18.38 1.62 34.01
CA ASN A 89 19.72 1.72 34.59
C ASN A 89 20.56 2.84 33.99
N LEU A 90 19.99 3.64 33.09
CA LEU A 90 20.71 4.72 32.43
C LEU A 90 20.92 5.89 33.38
N ASN A 91 22.15 6.40 33.41
CA ASN A 91 22.46 7.66 34.08
C ASN A 91 21.95 8.86 33.25
N LYS A 92 21.97 10.06 33.84
CA LYS A 92 21.43 11.27 33.21
C LYS A 92 22.09 11.62 31.87
N THR A 93 23.39 11.36 31.72
CA THR A 93 24.11 11.59 30.46
C THR A 93 23.68 10.57 29.41
N GLU A 94 23.57 9.30 29.78
CA GLU A 94 23.11 8.23 28.89
C GLU A 94 21.65 8.41 28.45
N LEU A 95 20.78 8.95 29.31
CA LEU A 95 19.41 9.34 28.95
C LEU A 95 19.38 10.49 27.93
N SER A 96 20.26 11.48 28.10
CA SER A 96 20.40 12.58 27.13
C SER A 96 20.91 12.07 25.77
N ASP A 97 21.87 11.15 25.78
CA ASP A 97 22.41 10.55 24.55
C ASP A 97 21.35 9.66 23.87
N LEU A 98 20.57 8.90 24.65
CA LEU A 98 19.42 8.13 24.18
C LEU A 98 18.36 9.04 23.54
N GLN A 99 18.04 10.17 24.16
CA GLN A 99 17.07 11.12 23.62
C GLN A 99 17.52 11.66 22.24
N LEU A 100 18.78 12.05 22.11
CA LEU A 100 19.33 12.52 20.83
C LEU A 100 19.33 11.42 19.76
N ALA A 101 19.64 10.18 20.14
CA ALA A 101 19.58 9.03 19.22
C ALA A 101 18.13 8.71 18.82
N PHE A 102 17.18 8.80 19.76
CA PHE A 102 15.76 8.60 19.52
C PHE A 102 15.23 9.56 18.46
N GLU A 103 15.51 10.87 18.60
CA GLU A 103 15.07 11.90 17.65
C GLU A 103 15.57 11.65 16.23
N ARG A 104 16.74 11.02 16.08
CA ARG A 104 17.34 10.73 14.77
C ARG A 104 16.87 9.42 14.16
N CYS A 105 16.68 8.39 14.98
CA CYS A 105 16.51 7.02 14.51
C CYS A 105 15.07 6.49 14.57
N ALA A 106 14.27 6.94 15.55
CA ALA A 106 13.02 6.27 15.90
C ALA A 106 11.95 6.39 14.80
N TYR A 107 11.89 7.54 14.13
CA TYR A 107 10.88 7.83 13.11
C TYR A 107 11.14 7.18 11.75
N PHE A 108 12.32 6.59 11.52
CA PHE A 108 12.68 6.07 10.20
C PHE A 108 11.69 5.03 9.66
N TYR A 109 11.39 3.98 10.42
CA TYR A 109 10.48 2.92 9.97
C TYR A 109 9.02 3.39 9.85
N PRO A 110 8.46 4.14 10.83
CA PRO A 110 7.11 4.71 10.67
C PRO A 110 6.98 5.61 9.45
N LEU A 111 7.94 6.52 9.21
CA LEU A 111 7.91 7.42 8.05
C LEU A 111 8.07 6.66 6.73
N GLN A 112 8.93 5.65 6.70
CA GLN A 112 9.06 4.77 5.54
C GLN A 112 7.75 4.05 5.24
N ARG A 113 7.08 3.51 6.26
CA ARG A 113 5.77 2.84 6.11
C ARG A 113 4.73 3.84 5.58
N ALA A 114 4.61 5.01 6.19
CA ALA A 114 3.66 6.05 5.77
C ALA A 114 3.88 6.46 4.29
N TYR A 115 5.13 6.60 3.87
CA TYR A 115 5.46 6.86 2.47
C TYR A 115 4.99 5.71 1.55
N LEU A 116 5.34 4.47 1.86
CA LEU A 116 4.94 3.31 1.05
C LEU A 116 3.41 3.14 0.98
N VAL A 117 2.70 3.45 2.06
CA VAL A 117 1.24 3.50 2.09
C VAL A 117 0.71 4.55 1.12
N SER A 118 1.26 5.77 1.15
CA SER A 118 0.85 6.83 0.21
C SER A 118 1.04 6.43 -1.25
N VAL A 119 2.18 5.79 -1.57
CA VAL A 119 2.41 5.25 -2.92
C VAL A 119 1.38 4.17 -3.26
N SER A 120 1.07 3.28 -2.31
CA SER A 120 0.09 2.20 -2.49
C SER A 120 -1.33 2.74 -2.72
N GLN A 121 -1.71 3.82 -2.04
CA GLN A 121 -3.01 4.49 -2.22
C GLN A 121 -3.17 5.05 -3.64
N ASN A 122 -2.15 5.76 -4.14
CA ASN A 122 -2.16 6.28 -5.51
C ASN A 122 -2.24 5.16 -6.53
N LEU A 123 -1.43 4.11 -6.34
CA LEU A 123 -1.40 2.95 -7.22
C LEU A 123 -2.73 2.18 -7.21
N LEU A 124 -3.38 2.08 -6.06
CA LEU A 124 -4.70 1.48 -5.91
C LEU A 124 -5.78 2.28 -6.63
N SER A 125 -5.73 3.62 -6.57
CA SER A 125 -6.65 4.46 -7.32
C SER A 125 -6.57 4.16 -8.82
N ASP A 126 -5.36 4.19 -9.39
CA ASP A 126 -5.13 3.86 -10.80
C ASP A 126 -5.63 2.44 -11.13
N TYR A 127 -5.37 1.47 -10.25
CA TYR A 127 -5.81 0.09 -10.44
C TYR A 127 -7.34 0.00 -10.49
N ILE A 128 -8.06 0.63 -9.56
CA ILE A 128 -9.52 0.62 -9.51
C ILE A 128 -10.11 1.23 -10.78
N GLU A 129 -9.59 2.36 -11.24
CA GLU A 129 -10.05 3.01 -12.48
C GLU A 129 -9.93 2.07 -13.70
N LEU A 130 -8.82 1.34 -13.81
CA LEU A 130 -8.63 0.36 -14.88
C LEU A 130 -9.60 -0.82 -14.75
N MET A 131 -9.87 -1.28 -13.53
CA MET A 131 -10.83 -2.35 -13.27
C MET A 131 -12.27 -1.93 -13.61
N GLU A 132 -12.65 -0.68 -13.38
CA GLU A 132 -13.95 -0.13 -13.77
C GLU A 132 -14.12 -0.11 -15.30
N ILE A 133 -13.08 0.27 -16.05
CA ILE A 133 -13.09 0.22 -17.52
C ILE A 133 -13.27 -1.23 -18.02
N ILE A 134 -12.59 -2.18 -17.38
CA ILE A 134 -12.71 -3.61 -17.71
C ILE A 134 -14.14 -4.11 -17.42
N ASP A 135 -14.72 -3.72 -16.28
CA ASP A 135 -16.06 -4.14 -15.88
C ASP A 135 -17.15 -3.58 -16.80
N GLN A 136 -17.07 -2.28 -17.12
CA GLN A 136 -17.99 -1.61 -18.05
C GLN A 136 -17.99 -2.21 -19.46
N SER A 137 -16.92 -2.92 -19.86
CA SER A 137 -16.88 -3.60 -21.15
C SER A 137 -17.88 -4.75 -21.26
N GLY A 138 -18.43 -5.26 -20.14
CA GLY A 138 -19.41 -6.35 -20.09
C GLY A 138 -18.92 -7.69 -20.66
N LYS A 139 -17.68 -7.74 -21.14
CA LYS A 139 -17.04 -8.89 -21.78
C LYS A 139 -16.23 -9.74 -20.80
N PHE A 140 -16.25 -9.38 -19.52
CA PHE A 140 -15.51 -10.07 -18.48
C PHE A 140 -16.31 -10.06 -17.18
N VAL A 141 -16.77 -11.24 -16.75
CA VAL A 141 -17.34 -11.47 -15.42
C VAL A 141 -16.23 -12.10 -14.59
N GLY A 142 -15.54 -11.29 -13.79
CA GLY A 142 -14.47 -11.75 -12.89
C GLY A 142 -14.70 -11.27 -11.47
N PRO A 143 -13.96 -11.79 -10.47
CA PRO A 143 -14.04 -11.34 -9.06
C PRO A 143 -13.40 -9.96 -8.86
N ASN A 144 -13.45 -9.07 -9.85
CA ASN A 144 -12.76 -7.80 -9.91
C ASN A 144 -13.21 -6.87 -8.77
N GLU A 145 -14.52 -6.84 -8.49
CA GLU A 145 -15.07 -6.07 -7.36
C GLU A 145 -14.60 -6.62 -6.02
N VAL A 146 -14.60 -7.94 -5.84
CA VAL A 146 -14.11 -8.59 -4.61
C VAL A 146 -12.62 -8.26 -4.42
N LYS A 147 -11.81 -8.45 -5.47
CA LYS A 147 -10.36 -8.23 -5.43
C LYS A 147 -9.99 -6.77 -5.17
N THR A 148 -10.67 -5.82 -5.82
CA THR A 148 -10.46 -4.38 -5.58
C THR A 148 -10.86 -3.99 -4.15
N ASN A 149 -11.93 -4.56 -3.61
CA ASN A 149 -12.34 -4.33 -2.21
C ASN A 149 -11.33 -4.90 -1.20
N LEU A 150 -10.76 -6.08 -1.47
CA LEU A 150 -9.69 -6.63 -0.63
C LEU A 150 -8.43 -5.75 -0.68
N TRP A 151 -8.04 -5.25 -1.85
CA TRP A 151 -6.92 -4.30 -1.96
C TRP A 151 -7.17 -2.99 -1.23
N LYS A 152 -8.38 -2.43 -1.32
CA LYS A 152 -8.79 -1.27 -0.49
C LYS A 152 -8.61 -1.56 0.99
N LYS A 153 -9.02 -2.74 1.44
CA LYS A 153 -8.87 -3.17 2.84
C LYS A 153 -7.39 -3.28 3.24
N VAL A 154 -6.53 -3.90 2.44
CA VAL A 154 -5.08 -3.98 2.70
C VAL A 154 -4.48 -2.59 2.86
N VAL A 155 -4.73 -1.69 1.91
CA VAL A 155 -4.13 -0.34 1.94
C VAL A 155 -4.65 0.47 3.14
N ALA A 156 -5.92 0.33 3.51
CA ALA A 156 -6.48 0.99 4.68
C ALA A 156 -5.88 0.46 6.00
N LEU A 157 -5.68 -0.86 6.12
CA LEU A 157 -5.04 -1.47 7.28
C LEU A 157 -3.57 -1.07 7.39
N GLU A 158 -2.84 -1.02 6.28
CA GLU A 158 -1.45 -0.56 6.27
C GLU A 158 -1.33 0.93 6.64
N ALA A 159 -2.31 1.76 6.22
CA ALA A 159 -2.39 3.15 6.67
C ALA A 159 -2.61 3.24 8.19
N ARG A 160 -3.58 2.49 8.73
CA ARG A 160 -3.82 2.44 10.17
C ARG A 160 -2.59 1.97 10.94
N ARG A 161 -1.88 0.98 10.41
CA ARG A 161 -0.64 0.48 11.01
C ARG A 161 0.47 1.54 11.01
N ALA A 162 0.59 2.34 9.94
CA ALA A 162 1.53 3.45 9.89
C ALA A 162 1.23 4.52 10.96
N ASP A 163 -0.05 4.83 11.16
CA ASP A 163 -0.48 5.76 12.22
C ASP A 163 -0.13 5.21 13.61
N LEU A 164 -0.43 3.93 13.86
CA LEU A 164 -0.08 3.26 15.13
C LEU A 164 1.44 3.22 15.37
N ASP A 165 2.24 2.97 14.34
CA ASP A 165 3.71 2.98 14.43
C ASP A 165 4.22 4.40 14.83
N LEU A 166 3.60 5.46 14.31
CA LEU A 166 3.92 6.85 14.69
C LEU A 166 3.49 7.16 16.13
N GLU A 167 2.26 6.79 16.50
CA GLU A 167 1.75 6.95 17.87
C GLU A 167 2.66 6.25 18.89
N LEU A 168 3.13 5.03 18.59
CA LEU A 168 4.05 4.28 19.45
C LEU A 168 5.38 5.02 19.65
N VAL A 169 5.95 5.59 18.59
CA VAL A 169 7.18 6.37 18.69
C VAL A 169 6.96 7.64 19.53
N GLU A 170 5.84 8.33 19.39
CA GLU A 170 5.53 9.49 20.26
C GLU A 170 5.37 9.08 21.74
N THR A 171 4.70 7.97 22.03
CA THR A 171 4.59 7.45 23.41
C THR A 171 5.97 7.09 23.98
N GLN A 172 6.84 6.44 23.19
CA GLN A 172 8.20 6.13 23.62
C GLN A 172 9.03 7.38 23.90
N LYS A 173 8.86 8.43 23.09
CA LYS A 173 9.48 9.73 23.31
C LYS A 173 9.02 10.37 24.62
N ASN A 174 7.72 10.29 24.93
CA ASN A 174 7.18 10.80 26.19
C ASN A 174 7.81 10.09 27.39
N ILE A 175 7.94 8.76 27.35
CA ILE A 175 8.62 7.98 28.39
C ILE A 175 10.05 8.48 28.60
N ILE A 176 10.82 8.65 27.53
CA ILE A 176 12.20 9.15 27.60
C ILE A 176 12.25 10.57 28.20
N ASN A 177 11.32 11.45 27.82
CA ASN A 177 11.24 12.81 28.34
C ASN A 177 10.91 12.85 29.84
N TYR A 178 9.98 12.01 30.31
CA TYR A 178 9.64 11.91 31.73
C TYR A 178 10.84 11.39 32.54
N LEU A 179 11.49 10.32 32.08
CA LEU A 179 12.70 9.80 32.73
C LEU A 179 13.82 10.84 32.77
N SER A 180 14.04 11.57 31.68
CA SER A 180 15.06 12.62 31.59
C SER A 180 14.76 13.82 32.50
N SER A 181 13.48 14.05 32.80
CA SER A 181 13.01 15.07 33.75
C SER A 181 13.15 14.64 35.21
N GLY A 182 13.54 13.40 35.47
CA GLY A 182 13.76 12.84 36.82
C GLY A 182 12.56 12.10 37.40
N GLU A 183 11.53 11.81 36.60
CA GLU A 183 10.43 10.97 37.05
C GLU A 183 10.91 9.54 37.32
N SER A 184 10.41 8.95 38.40
CA SER A 184 10.70 7.54 38.72
C SER A 184 9.98 6.62 37.75
N THR A 185 10.60 5.48 37.41
CA THR A 185 9.98 4.41 36.62
C THR A 185 8.67 3.88 37.21
N ASP A 186 8.49 4.05 38.52
CA ASP A 186 7.29 3.64 39.26
C ASP A 186 6.23 4.76 39.36
N SER A 187 6.47 5.91 38.73
CA SER A 187 5.49 7.01 38.68
C SER A 187 4.25 6.58 37.90
N GLU A 188 3.08 7.05 38.34
CA GLU A 188 1.80 6.76 37.68
C GLU A 188 1.80 7.19 36.20
N VAL A 189 2.46 8.31 35.90
CA VAL A 189 2.62 8.83 34.53
C VAL A 189 3.40 7.86 33.66
N ILE A 190 4.57 7.39 34.11
CA ILE A 190 5.39 6.44 33.33
C ILE A 190 4.69 5.09 33.19
N ILE A 191 4.03 4.60 34.24
CA ILE A 191 3.25 3.35 34.19
C ILE A 191 2.12 3.46 33.15
N SER A 192 1.42 4.60 33.11
CA SER A 192 0.37 4.88 32.13
C SER A 192 0.90 4.87 30.69
N GLU A 193 2.01 5.57 30.43
CA GLU A 193 2.64 5.61 29.10
C GLU A 193 3.15 4.23 28.66
N ILE A 194 3.74 3.44 29.57
CA ILE A 194 4.14 2.06 29.28
C ILE A 194 2.94 1.19 28.94
N ALA A 195 1.82 1.35 29.66
CA ALA A 195 0.59 0.62 29.36
C ALA A 195 0.05 0.99 27.96
N GLN A 196 0.07 2.28 27.61
CA GLN A 196 -0.31 2.75 26.27
C GLN A 196 0.60 2.18 25.19
N ALA A 197 1.93 2.21 25.37
CA ALA A 197 2.89 1.64 24.43
C ALA A 197 2.65 0.14 24.18
N ARG A 198 2.28 -0.61 25.22
CA ARG A 198 1.92 -2.04 25.11
C ARG A 198 0.64 -2.24 24.30
N GLU A 199 -0.39 -1.42 24.53
CA GLU A 199 -1.64 -1.52 23.79
C GLU A 199 -1.47 -1.14 22.31
N LEU A 200 -0.67 -0.11 22.02
CA LEU A 200 -0.30 0.26 20.66
C LEU A 200 0.48 -0.88 19.97
N SER A 201 1.47 -1.46 20.65
CA SER A 201 2.24 -2.60 20.14
C SER A 201 1.36 -3.81 19.82
N LYS A 202 0.39 -4.10 20.69
CA LYS A 202 -0.60 -5.16 20.47
C LYS A 202 -1.49 -4.85 19.26
N SER A 203 -2.00 -3.63 19.16
CA SER A 203 -2.83 -3.17 18.03
C SER A 203 -2.09 -3.26 16.69
N ILE A 204 -0.78 -2.95 16.67
CA ILE A 204 0.08 -3.10 15.49
C ILE A 204 0.17 -4.57 15.05
N LEU A 205 0.34 -5.49 16.00
CA LEU A 205 0.40 -6.92 15.72
C LEU A 205 -0.93 -7.47 15.20
N GLU A 206 -2.04 -7.10 15.84
CA GLU A 206 -3.39 -7.50 15.40
C GLU A 206 -3.70 -6.97 13.99
N THR A 207 -3.38 -5.71 13.72
CA THR A 207 -3.55 -5.10 12.39
C THR A 207 -2.69 -5.82 11.34
N ARG A 208 -1.44 -6.18 11.69
CA ARG A 208 -0.56 -6.96 10.81
C ARG A 208 -1.15 -8.33 10.50
N ASP A 209 -1.70 -9.02 11.48
CA ASP A 209 -2.28 -10.35 11.28
C ASP A 209 -3.52 -10.26 10.37
N GLU A 210 -4.35 -9.23 10.55
CA GLU A 210 -5.48 -8.97 9.65
C GLU A 210 -5.01 -8.70 8.21
N ILE A 211 -3.96 -7.90 8.01
CA ILE A 211 -3.36 -7.68 6.68
C ILE A 211 -2.94 -9.00 6.03
N LEU A 212 -2.31 -9.90 6.81
CA LEU A 212 -1.89 -11.22 6.30
C LEU A 212 -3.07 -12.09 5.90
N THR A 213 -4.17 -12.06 6.67
CA THR A 213 -5.41 -12.76 6.33
C THR A 213 -6.00 -12.24 5.01
N VAL A 214 -6.12 -10.92 4.87
CA VAL A 214 -6.66 -10.30 3.63
C VAL A 214 -5.77 -10.61 2.43
N HIS A 215 -4.44 -10.62 2.59
CA HIS A 215 -3.54 -11.06 1.52
C HIS A 215 -3.72 -12.51 1.11
N SER A 216 -3.99 -13.41 2.07
CA SER A 216 -4.30 -14.80 1.76
C SER A 216 -5.59 -14.92 0.94
N GLU A 217 -6.60 -14.09 1.26
CA GLU A 217 -7.85 -14.03 0.49
C GLU A 217 -7.61 -13.55 -0.93
N ILE A 218 -6.81 -12.48 -1.13
CA ILE A 218 -6.45 -11.97 -2.47
C ILE A 218 -5.79 -13.06 -3.32
N ASN A 219 -4.84 -13.82 -2.73
CA ASN A 219 -4.11 -14.88 -3.43
C ASN A 219 -4.96 -16.12 -3.75
N SER A 220 -6.15 -16.23 -3.16
CA SER A 220 -7.07 -17.35 -3.39
C SER A 220 -8.08 -17.12 -4.52
N LEU A 221 -8.15 -15.88 -5.05
CA LEU A 221 -8.99 -15.47 -6.17
C LEU A 221 -8.29 -15.68 -7.52
#